data_AF-A0A7X5DFS8-F1
#
_entry.id   AF-A0A7X5DFS8-F1
#
_cell.length_a   1.000
_cell.length_b   1.000
_cell.length_c   1.000
_cell.angle_alpha   90.00
_cell.angle_beta   90.00
_cell.angle_gamma   90.00
#
_symmetry.space_group_name_H-M   'P 1'
#
loop_
_entity.id
_entity.type
_entity.pdbx_description
1 polymer ?
#
loop_
_entity_poly.entity_id
_entity_poly.type
_entity_poly.pdbx_seq_one_letter_code
_entity_poly.pdbx_strand_id
1 'polypeptide(L)'
;MATADAMVTARMSPEKKEMGNRILEDLGTNASQVINQLYDLVIEKRALPFPEAKPQPRTFSPQEIAEAKAWVQSLKVLPLDNHFATMTDDEIRRERLASRGHFDGREAQ
;
A
#
# COMPACT_ATOMS: atom_id res chain seq x y z
N MET A 1 -3.59 -19.91 -35.87
CA MET A 1 -4.11 -18.66 -35.27
C MET A 1 -2.93 -17.72 -35.13
N ALA A 2 -2.89 -16.63 -35.90
CA ALA A 2 -1.83 -15.65 -35.77
C ALA A 2 -2.01 -14.94 -34.42
N THR A 3 -1.19 -15.30 -33.44
CA THR A 3 -1.14 -14.61 -32.15
C THR A 3 -0.71 -13.18 -32.45
N ALA A 4 -1.57 -12.21 -32.17
CA ALA A 4 -1.23 -10.81 -32.34
C ALA A 4 -0.07 -10.48 -31.38
N ASP A 5 1.07 -10.07 -31.94
CA ASP A 5 2.21 -9.63 -31.15
C ASP A 5 1.83 -8.36 -30.38
N ALA A 6 2.06 -8.36 -29.07
CA ALA A 6 1.82 -7.20 -28.20
C ALA A 6 3.13 -6.44 -27.98
N MET A 7 3.08 -5.11 -28.11
CA MET A 7 4.26 -4.26 -27.90
C MET A 7 4.35 -3.79 -26.44
N VAL A 8 5.50 -4.04 -25.81
CA VAL A 8 5.80 -3.54 -24.46
C VAL A 8 6.71 -2.31 -24.57
N THR A 9 6.24 -1.16 -24.06
CA THR A 9 7.02 0.09 -24.04
C THR A 9 7.21 0.58 -22.60
N ALA A 10 8.44 0.93 -22.24
CA ALA A 10 8.79 1.41 -20.90
C ALA A 10 9.79 2.57 -20.98
N ARG A 11 9.69 3.52 -20.05
CA ARG A 11 10.64 4.64 -19.92
C ARG A 11 11.82 4.24 -19.03
N MET A 12 13.03 4.58 -19.46
CA MET A 12 14.25 4.40 -18.68
C MET A 12 15.29 5.47 -19.03
N SER A 13 16.31 5.62 -18.17
CA SER A 13 17.44 6.50 -18.46
C SER A 13 18.26 5.98 -19.67
N PRO A 14 18.79 6.87 -20.52
CA PRO A 14 19.59 6.47 -21.68
C PRO A 14 20.80 5.61 -21.31
N GLU A 15 21.51 6.00 -20.25
CA GLU A 15 22.69 5.28 -19.71
C GLU A 15 22.33 3.84 -19.29
N LYS A 16 21.17 3.65 -18.66
CA LYS A 16 20.71 2.34 -18.21
C LYS A 16 20.36 1.45 -19.41
N LYS A 17 19.74 2.03 -20.44
CA LYS A 17 19.41 1.31 -21.68
C LYS A 17 20.69 0.83 -22.39
N GLU A 18 21.66 1.72 -22.55
CA GLU A 18 22.89 1.39 -23.27
C GLU A 18 23.72 0.36 -22.54
N MET A 19 23.97 0.55 -21.24
CA MET A 19 24.71 -0.42 -20.43
C MET A 19 23.98 -1.75 -20.33
N GLY A 20 22.65 -1.72 -20.17
CA GLY A 20 21.82 -2.92 -20.19
C GLY A 20 21.97 -3.68 -21.51
N ASN A 21 21.81 -3.01 -22.65
CA ASN A 21 21.92 -3.66 -23.96
C ASN A 21 23.29 -4.29 -24.19
N ARG A 22 24.39 -3.64 -23.79
CA ARG A 22 25.74 -4.21 -23.91
C ARG A 22 25.89 -5.51 -23.11
N ILE A 23 25.43 -5.52 -21.86
CA ILE A 23 25.48 -6.72 -21.01
C ILE A 23 24.60 -7.83 -21.60
N LEU A 24 23.42 -7.49 -22.11
CA LEU A 24 22.54 -8.47 -22.72
C LEU A 24 23.16 -9.07 -23.99
N GLU A 25 23.81 -8.26 -24.82
CA GLU A 25 24.56 -8.70 -26.00
C GLU A 25 25.72 -9.63 -25.61
N ASP A 26 26.48 -9.31 -24.57
CA ASP A 26 27.56 -10.17 -24.05
C ASP A 26 27.03 -11.53 -23.55
N LEU A 27 25.80 -11.54 -23.01
CA LEU A 27 25.10 -12.77 -22.58
C LEU A 27 24.40 -13.50 -23.75
N GLY A 28 24.48 -12.98 -24.98
CA GLY A 28 23.86 -13.57 -26.16
C GLY A 28 22.33 -13.46 -26.20
N THR A 29 21.75 -12.52 -25.47
CA THR A 29 20.30 -12.29 -25.40
C THR A 29 19.95 -10.85 -25.79
N ASN A 30 18.67 -10.59 -26.07
CA ASN A 30 18.17 -9.23 -26.28
C ASN A 30 17.13 -8.82 -25.23
N ALA A 31 16.80 -7.53 -25.19
CA ALA A 31 15.82 -6.99 -24.25
C ALA A 31 14.45 -7.66 -24.35
N SER A 32 13.95 -7.93 -25.56
CA SER A 32 12.65 -8.57 -25.77
C SER A 32 12.62 -10.00 -25.21
N GLN A 33 13.68 -10.78 -25.42
CA GLN A 33 13.81 -12.14 -24.88
C GLN A 33 13.85 -12.14 -23.35
N VAL A 34 14.61 -11.22 -22.75
CA VAL A 34 14.70 -11.08 -21.29
C VAL A 34 13.36 -10.67 -20.69
N ILE A 35 12.67 -9.71 -21.32
CA ILE A 35 11.35 -9.25 -20.87
C ILE A 35 10.34 -10.40 -20.96
N ASN A 36 10.31 -11.16 -22.06
CA ASN A 36 9.40 -12.29 -22.20
C ASN A 36 9.67 -13.38 -21.16
N GLN A 37 10.93 -13.77 -20.98
CA GLN A 37 11.29 -14.75 -19.94
C GLN A 37 10.97 -14.25 -18.52
N LEU A 38 11.10 -12.94 -18.27
CA LEU A 38 10.70 -12.34 -17.00
C LEU A 38 9.18 -12.49 -16.79
N TYR A 39 8.36 -12.24 -17.81
CA TYR A 39 6.92 -12.47 -17.71
C TYR A 39 6.60 -13.94 -17.44
N ASP A 40 7.25 -14.87 -18.14
CA ASP A 40 7.05 -16.32 -17.92
C ASP A 40 7.36 -16.71 -16.47
N LEU A 41 8.49 -16.25 -15.93
CA LEU A 41 8.89 -16.49 -14.54
C LEU A 41 7.90 -15.92 -13.53
N VAL A 42 7.39 -14.71 -13.77
CA VAL A 42 6.41 -14.06 -12.89
C VAL A 42 5.06 -14.77 -12.95
N ILE A 43 4.64 -15.22 -14.14
CA ILE A 43 3.40 -15.99 -14.32
C ILE A 43 3.51 -17.35 -13.61
N GLU A 44 4.62 -18.05 -13.77
CA GLU A 44 4.86 -19.36 -13.18
C GLU A 44 4.95 -19.30 -11.65
N LYS A 45 5.82 -18.43 -11.12
CA LYS A 45 6.13 -18.38 -9.69
C LYS A 45 5.18 -17.48 -8.90
N ARG A 46 4.35 -16.68 -9.58
CA ARG A 46 3.51 -15.62 -8.99
C ARG A 46 4.29 -14.68 -8.07
N ALA A 47 5.59 -14.54 -8.31
CA ALA A 47 6.51 -13.77 -7.50
C ALA A 47 7.53 -13.07 -8.42
N LEU A 48 7.94 -11.88 -8.02
CA LEU A 48 9.00 -11.17 -8.72
C LEU A 48 10.36 -11.77 -8.36
N PRO A 49 11.25 -12.02 -9.34
CA PRO A 49 12.63 -12.46 -9.08
C PRO A 49 13.52 -11.32 -8.56
N PHE A 50 12.97 -10.13 -8.35
CA PHE A 50 13.65 -9.03 -7.72
C PHE A 50 13.51 -9.17 -6.20
N PRO A 51 14.57 -8.87 -5.42
CA PRO A 51 14.39 -8.72 -3.99
C PRO A 51 13.28 -7.69 -3.79
N GLU A 52 12.24 -8.04 -3.03
CA GLU A 52 11.25 -7.04 -2.64
C GLU A 52 12.07 -5.87 -2.06
N ALA A 53 11.95 -4.70 -2.67
CA ALA A 53 12.35 -3.46 -2.03
C ALA A 53 11.35 -3.23 -0.90
N LYS A 54 11.33 -4.14 0.09
CA LYS A 54 10.73 -3.84 1.37
C LYS A 54 11.50 -2.61 1.83
N PRO A 55 10.84 -1.46 2.08
CA PRO A 55 11.45 -0.53 3.01
C PRO A 55 11.81 -1.41 4.20
N GLN A 56 13.10 -1.53 4.49
CA GLN A 56 13.59 -2.40 5.56
C GLN A 56 12.65 -2.13 6.74
N PRO A 57 11.85 -3.11 7.22
CA PRO A 57 11.00 -2.86 8.36
C PRO A 57 11.98 -2.36 9.42
N ARG A 58 11.85 -1.09 9.82
CA ARG A 58 12.77 -0.50 10.79
C ARG A 58 12.80 -1.47 11.95
N THR A 59 13.92 -2.14 12.16
CA THR A 59 14.10 -3.05 13.27
C THR A 59 14.17 -2.16 14.49
N PHE A 60 13.01 -1.86 15.06
CA PHE A 60 12.94 -1.12 16.31
C PHE A 60 13.63 -1.96 17.37
N SER A 61 14.63 -1.38 18.00
CA SER A 61 15.28 -1.98 19.15
C SER A 61 14.25 -2.23 20.26
N PRO A 62 14.48 -3.21 21.15
CA PRO A 62 13.64 -3.41 22.33
C PRO A 62 13.48 -2.13 23.17
N GLN A 63 14.47 -1.24 23.12
CA GLN A 63 14.46 0.05 23.80
C GLN A 63 13.48 1.04 23.14
N GLU A 64 13.48 1.19 21.82
CA GLU A 64 12.52 2.04 21.10
C GLU A 64 11.07 1.56 21.30
N ILE A 65 10.87 0.24 21.36
CA ILE A 65 9.55 -0.33 21.67
C ILE A 65 9.15 -0.03 23.12
N ALA A 66 10.08 -0.10 24.07
CA ALA A 66 9.83 0.24 25.47
C ALA A 66 9.51 1.73 25.65
N GLU A 67 10.21 2.62 24.95
CA GLU A 67 9.96 4.06 24.95
C GLU A 67 8.60 4.40 24.33
N ALA A 68 8.27 3.79 23.19
CA ALA A 68 6.96 3.97 22.57
C ALA A 68 5.83 3.47 23.48
N LYS A 69 6.03 2.33 24.16
CA LYS A 69 5.06 1.79 25.13
C LYS A 69 4.91 2.70 26.34
N ALA A 70 6.00 3.21 26.90
CA ALA A 70 5.98 4.16 28.01
C ALA A 70 5.29 5.47 27.61
N TRP A 71 5.50 5.95 26.39
CA TRP A 71 4.83 7.12 25.84
C TRP A 71 3.32 6.90 25.74
N VAL A 72 2.86 5.80 25.14
CA VAL A 72 1.41 5.48 25.06
C VAL A 72 0.80 5.35 26.46
N GLN A 73 1.52 4.76 27.42
CA GLN A 73 1.07 4.65 28.80
C GLN A 73 1.03 5.99 29.55
N SER A 74 1.87 6.96 29.14
CA SER A 74 1.87 8.31 29.71
C SER A 74 0.70 9.17 29.20
N LEU A 75 0.06 8.76 28.09
CA LEU A 75 -1.13 9.44 27.61
C LEU A 75 -2.25 9.25 28.64
N LYS A 76 -2.63 10.36 29.28
CA LYS A 76 -3.85 10.38 30.09
C LYS A 76 -5.02 10.08 29.17
N VAL A 77 -5.57 8.87 29.28
CA VAL A 77 -6.91 8.58 28.77
C VAL A 77 -7.84 9.48 29.56
N LEU A 78 -8.31 10.56 28.93
CA LEU A 78 -9.36 11.37 29.53
C LEU A 78 -10.55 10.43 29.75
N PRO A 79 -11.12 10.36 30.96
CA PRO A 79 -12.36 9.63 31.13
C PRO A 79 -13.34 10.23 30.11
N LEU A 80 -13.93 9.38 29.27
CA LEU A 80 -15.09 9.78 28.50
C LEU A 80 -16.27 9.90 29.48
N ASP A 81 -16.21 10.85 30.41
CA ASP A 81 -17.37 11.34 31.15
C ASP A 81 -18.14 12.31 30.24
N ASN A 82 -18.34 11.91 28.99
CA ASN A 82 -19.15 12.63 28.03
C ASN A 82 -20.34 11.74 27.75
N HIS A 83 -21.55 12.30 27.70
CA HIS A 83 -22.79 11.50 27.59
C HIS A 83 -22.80 10.53 26.38
N PHE A 84 -21.94 10.79 25.40
CA PHE A 84 -21.67 9.96 24.23
C PHE A 84 -20.86 8.68 24.49
N ALA A 85 -20.32 8.46 25.69
CA ALA A 85 -19.42 7.35 25.99
C ALA A 85 -20.10 5.98 25.97
N THR A 86 -21.40 5.95 26.25
CA THR A 86 -22.24 4.76 26.19
C THR A 86 -23.06 4.68 24.90
N MET A 87 -22.86 5.63 23.99
CA MET A 87 -23.61 5.73 22.74
C MET A 87 -22.76 5.18 21.60
N THR A 88 -23.41 4.49 20.67
CA THR A 88 -22.82 4.08 19.40
C THR A 88 -22.66 5.29 18.48
N ASP A 89 -21.74 5.22 17.51
CA ASP A 89 -21.46 6.31 16.57
C ASP A 89 -22.72 6.84 15.84
N ASP A 90 -23.69 5.95 15.57
CA ASP A 90 -24.98 6.33 14.95
C ASP A 90 -25.92 7.09 15.91
N GLU A 91 -25.89 6.76 17.19
CA GLU A 91 -26.64 7.49 18.22
C GLU A 91 -26.02 8.87 18.44
N ILE A 92 -24.69 8.96 18.50
CA ILE A 92 -23.95 10.23 18.58
C ILE A 92 -24.28 11.12 17.38
N ARG A 93 -24.34 10.53 16.16
CA ARG A 93 -24.69 11.25 14.94
C ARG A 93 -26.13 11.78 14.99
N ARG A 94 -27.10 10.98 15.44
CA ARG A 94 -28.51 11.38 15.59
C ARG A 94 -28.68 12.51 16.61
N GLU A 95 -28.06 12.39 17.77
CA GLU A 95 -28.10 13.41 18.84
C GLU A 95 -27.48 14.73 18.37
N ARG A 96 -26.35 14.67 17.64
CA ARG A 96 -25.72 15.86 17.05
C ARG A 96 -26.58 16.51 15.96
N LEU A 97 -27.29 15.73 15.15
CA LEU A 97 -28.24 16.24 14.17
C LEU A 97 -29.43 16.92 14.86
N ALA A 98 -29.99 16.30 15.89
CA ALA A 98 -31.08 16.85 16.69
C ALA A 98 -30.67 18.15 17.40
N SER A 99 -29.49 18.17 18.03
CA SER A 99 -28.96 19.35 18.74
C SER A 99 -28.61 20.52 17.80
N ARG A 100 -28.32 20.24 16.53
CA ARG A 100 -28.06 21.27 15.50
C ARG A 100 -29.32 21.71 14.74
N GLY A 101 -30.50 21.24 15.14
CA GLY A 101 -31.78 21.66 14.57
C GLY A 101 -32.02 21.18 13.13
N HIS A 102 -31.31 20.15 12.66
CA HIS A 102 -31.51 19.56 11.33
C HIS A 102 -32.18 18.20 11.46
N PHE A 103 -33.48 18.20 11.73
CA PHE A 103 -34.36 17.05 11.57
C PHE A 103 -35.37 17.35 10.46
N ASP A 104 -35.07 16.93 9.23
CA ASP A 104 -36.09 16.79 8.17
C ASP A 104 -36.44 15.30 8.07
N GLY A 105 -37.24 14.87 9.05
CA GLY A 105 -37.78 13.51 9.11
C GLY A 105 -39.00 13.41 8.22
N ARG A 106 -38.81 13.10 6.93
CA ARG A 106 -39.83 12.37 6.17
C ARG A 106 -39.76 10.91 6.61
N GLU A 107 -40.64 10.55 7.53
CA GLU A 107 -40.95 9.17 7.86
C GLU A 107 -41.58 8.50 6.63
N ALA A 108 -40.96 7.42 6.17
CA ALA A 108 -41.60 6.45 5.31
C ALA A 108 -42.28 5.42 6.22
N GLN A 109 -43.60 5.55 6.36
CA GLN A 109 -44.57 4.46 6.44
C GLN A 109 -45.99 5.04 6.33
#